data_AF-A0A4U8S475-F1
#
_entry.id   AF-A0A4U8S475-F1
#
_cell.length_a   1.000
_cell.length_b   1.000
_cell.length_c   1.000
_cell.angle_alpha   90.00
_cell.angle_beta   90.00
_cell.angle_gamma   90.00
#
_symmetry.space_group_name_H-M   'P 1'
#
loop_
_entity.id
_entity.type
_entity.pdbx_description
1 polymer ?
#
loop_
_entity_poly.entity_id
_entity_poly.type
_entity_poly.pdbx_seq_one_letter_code
_entity_poly.pdbx_strand_id
1 'polypeptide(L)'
;MKNIRKILLTSVMGVCLCGWLNAADFSKHTEDELIKLSGSVKVADYPDYKIEIIKRAKQMKEKDAQSFKEKLKAQYEKATENMKVKELRAYEQSAREAMKKKIDTMTVKELKESGLDKFKNRNKKCPFSKDPKKDSKKDPKTK
;
A
#
# COMPACT_ATOMS: atom_id res chain seq x y z
N MET A 1 -4.89 62.75 -2.21
CA MET A 1 -5.79 61.63 -2.52
C MET A 1 -5.16 60.75 -3.60
N LYS A 2 -4.88 59.48 -3.28
CA LYS A 2 -5.10 58.27 -4.09
C LYS A 2 -4.16 57.17 -3.61
N ASN A 3 -4.78 56.07 -3.22
CA ASN A 3 -4.26 55.05 -2.32
C ASN A 3 -3.52 54.00 -3.14
N ILE A 4 -2.28 53.70 -2.77
CA ILE A 4 -1.47 52.66 -3.43
C ILE A 4 -2.04 51.29 -3.06
N ARG A 5 -2.54 50.60 -4.08
CA ARG A 5 -3.07 49.23 -4.05
C ARG A 5 -1.95 48.27 -3.67
N LYS A 6 -2.07 47.59 -2.52
CA LYS A 6 -1.27 46.40 -2.21
C LYS A 6 -1.94 45.19 -2.85
N ILE A 7 -1.46 44.80 -4.02
CA ILE A 7 -1.76 43.49 -4.61
C ILE A 7 -0.97 42.46 -3.81
N LEU A 8 -1.67 41.71 -2.96
CA LEU A 8 -1.11 40.55 -2.27
C LEU A 8 -0.96 39.42 -3.28
N LEU A 9 0.26 39.28 -3.80
CA LEU A 9 0.78 38.03 -4.35
C LEU A 9 0.93 37.02 -3.21
N THR A 10 0.13 35.96 -3.21
CA THR A 10 0.50 34.71 -2.53
C THR A 10 0.16 33.51 -3.40
N SER A 11 1.22 33.04 -4.06
CA SER A 11 1.62 31.64 -4.28
C SER A 11 0.59 30.67 -4.85
N VAL A 12 0.85 30.30 -6.10
CA VAL A 12 0.52 29.02 -6.73
C VAL A 12 0.86 27.86 -5.78
N MET A 13 -0.13 27.03 -5.47
CA MET A 13 0.08 25.62 -5.20
C MET A 13 -0.94 24.86 -6.04
N GLY A 14 -0.49 24.43 -7.23
CA GLY A 14 -1.32 23.65 -8.13
C GLY A 14 -1.68 22.31 -7.48
N VAL A 15 -2.95 22.13 -7.14
CA VAL A 15 -3.52 20.80 -6.95
C VAL A 15 -4.26 20.45 -8.22
N CYS A 16 -3.51 20.08 -9.24
CA CYS A 16 -4.02 19.26 -10.32
C CYS A 16 -3.60 17.82 -10.03
N LEU A 17 -4.46 17.09 -9.33
CA LEU A 17 -4.43 15.63 -9.27
C LEU A 17 -5.76 15.11 -9.81
N CYS A 18 -5.97 15.33 -11.11
CA CYS A 18 -7.00 14.63 -11.87
C CYS A 18 -6.59 13.16 -11.96
N GLY A 19 -7.11 12.35 -11.02
CA GLY A 19 -6.88 10.91 -10.98
C GLY A 19 -7.42 10.23 -9.71
N TRP A 20 -8.48 10.75 -9.08
CA TRP A 20 -9.13 10.07 -7.96
C TRP A 20 -10.21 9.11 -8.44
N LEU A 21 -9.78 7.93 -8.86
CA LEU A 21 -10.53 6.73 -8.47
C LEU A 21 -10.37 6.64 -6.94
N ASN A 22 -11.38 7.08 -6.20
CA ASN A 22 -11.51 7.12 -4.73
C ASN A 22 -10.34 6.49 -3.95
N ALA A 23 -9.30 7.27 -3.63
CA ALA A 23 -8.25 6.83 -2.72
C ALA A 23 -8.81 6.79 -1.29
N ALA A 24 -8.52 5.73 -0.55
CA ALA A 24 -8.96 5.63 0.83
C ALA A 24 -8.13 6.56 1.73
N ASP A 25 -8.79 7.45 2.46
CA ASP A 25 -8.14 8.40 3.36
C ASP A 25 -8.02 7.83 4.77
N PHE A 26 -6.83 7.35 5.11
CA PHE A 26 -6.51 6.83 6.44
C PHE A 26 -5.94 7.90 7.38
N SER A 27 -5.74 9.14 6.93
CA SER A 27 -5.10 10.20 7.72
C SER A 27 -5.87 10.57 8.99
N LYS A 28 -7.20 10.37 8.98
CA LYS A 28 -8.10 10.68 10.10
C LYS A 28 -8.18 9.57 11.16
N HIS A 29 -7.67 8.39 10.86
CA HIS A 29 -7.68 7.29 11.82
C HIS A 29 -6.60 7.53 12.88
N THR A 30 -6.87 7.20 14.14
CA THR A 30 -5.87 7.09 15.20
C THR A 30 -4.95 5.89 14.95
N GLU A 31 -3.83 5.81 15.68
CA GLU A 31 -2.91 4.66 15.58
C GLU A 31 -3.59 3.35 15.99
N ASP A 32 -4.43 3.37 17.03
CA ASP A 32 -5.19 2.21 17.49
C ASP A 32 -6.23 1.76 16.45
N GLU A 33 -6.88 2.71 15.77
CA GLU A 33 -7.79 2.39 14.68
C GLU A 33 -7.05 1.79 13.48
N LEU A 34 -5.88 2.32 13.13
CA LEU A 34 -5.04 1.70 12.10
C LEU A 34 -4.61 0.29 12.49
N ILE A 35 -4.24 0.06 13.75
CA ILE A 35 -3.91 -1.28 14.24
C ILE A 35 -5.10 -2.22 14.02
N LYS A 36 -6.30 -1.84 14.48
CA LYS A 36 -7.53 -2.66 14.37
C LYS A 36 -7.87 -3.05 12.93
N LEU A 37 -7.54 -2.21 11.96
CA LEU A 37 -7.74 -2.47 10.53
C LEU A 37 -6.77 -3.51 9.94
N SER A 38 -5.67 -3.81 10.63
CA SER A 38 -4.67 -4.78 10.16
C SER A 38 -5.29 -6.17 9.96
N GLY A 39 -5.22 -6.69 8.73
CA GLY A 39 -5.81 -7.98 8.35
C GLY A 39 -7.25 -7.92 7.85
N SER A 40 -7.90 -6.75 7.89
CA SER A 40 -9.30 -6.57 7.45
C SER A 40 -9.51 -5.47 6.41
N VAL A 41 -8.44 -4.75 6.02
CA VAL A 41 -8.50 -3.72 4.97
C VAL A 41 -8.92 -4.33 3.63
N LYS A 42 -9.81 -3.65 2.90
CA LYS A 42 -10.15 -4.06 1.54
C LYS A 42 -8.90 -4.02 0.65
N VAL A 43 -8.75 -5.01 -0.23
CA VAL A 43 -7.59 -5.11 -1.13
C VAL A 43 -7.35 -3.83 -1.92
N ALA A 44 -8.40 -3.15 -2.38
CA ALA A 44 -8.31 -1.90 -3.13
C ALA A 44 -7.68 -0.75 -2.31
N ASP A 45 -7.94 -0.72 -1.00
CA ASP A 45 -7.52 0.35 -0.09
C ASP A 45 -6.18 0.03 0.60
N TYR A 46 -5.72 -1.21 0.50
CA TYR A 46 -4.49 -1.69 1.14
C TYR A 46 -3.25 -0.85 0.80
N PRO A 47 -3.03 -0.37 -0.45
CA PRO A 47 -1.90 0.48 -0.75
C PRO A 47 -1.92 1.80 0.02
N ASP A 48 -3.07 2.46 0.12
CA ASP A 48 -3.19 3.74 0.83
C ASP A 48 -3.04 3.54 2.35
N TYR A 49 -3.61 2.45 2.88
CA TYR A 49 -3.38 2.03 4.27
C TYR A 49 -1.89 1.82 4.56
N LYS A 50 -1.18 1.11 3.67
CA LYS A 50 0.24 0.82 3.88
C LYS A 50 1.11 2.07 3.88
N ILE A 51 0.79 3.03 3.02
CA ILE A 51 1.48 4.33 2.94
C ILE A 51 1.30 5.10 4.25
N GLU A 52 0.08 5.15 4.79
CA GLU A 52 -0.17 5.84 6.06
C GLU A 52 0.57 5.18 7.22
N ILE A 53 0.62 3.84 7.29
CA ILE A 53 1.42 3.11 8.28
C ILE A 53 2.90 3.46 8.18
N ILE A 54 3.47 3.50 6.97
CA ILE A 54 4.88 3.84 6.75
C ILE A 54 5.15 5.29 7.17
N LYS A 55 4.24 6.21 6.81
CA LYS A 55 4.33 7.62 7.17
C LYS A 55 4.38 7.82 8.69
N ARG A 56 3.48 7.19 9.45
CA ARG A 56 3.49 7.28 10.92
C ARG A 56 4.72 6.65 11.55
N ALA A 57 5.08 5.45 11.09
CA ALA A 57 6.28 4.77 11.59
C ALA A 57 7.58 5.56 11.33
N LYS A 58 7.64 6.41 10.29
CA LYS A 58 8.78 7.31 10.03
C LYS A 58 8.81 8.52 10.98
N GLN A 59 7.68 8.94 11.52
CA GLN A 59 7.57 10.06 12.45
C GLN A 59 7.81 9.65 13.91
N MET A 60 7.70 8.35 14.20
CA MET A 60 7.97 7.77 15.52
C MET A 60 9.47 7.61 15.78
N LYS A 61 9.85 7.55 17.07
CA LYS A 61 11.17 7.06 17.49
C LYS A 61 11.28 5.58 17.18
N GLU A 62 12.51 5.08 17.01
CA GLU A 62 12.76 3.70 16.57
C GLU A 62 12.04 2.63 17.41
N LYS A 63 12.11 2.73 18.74
CA LYS A 63 11.42 1.80 19.66
C LYS A 63 9.89 1.85 19.52
N ASP A 64 9.34 3.05 19.37
CA ASP A 64 7.89 3.24 19.22
C ASP A 64 7.41 2.73 17.86
N ALA A 65 8.19 2.99 16.80
CA ALA A 65 7.94 2.48 15.46
C ALA A 65 8.00 0.94 15.41
N GLN A 66 8.90 0.33 16.19
CA GLN A 66 8.97 -1.12 16.32
C GLN A 66 7.74 -1.66 17.05
N SER A 67 7.38 -1.08 18.20
CA SER A 67 6.18 -1.47 18.95
C SER A 67 4.90 -1.34 18.10
N PHE A 68 4.78 -0.25 17.34
CA PHE A 68 3.66 -0.04 16.42
C PHE A 68 3.57 -1.15 15.35
N LYS A 69 4.70 -1.54 14.75
CA LYS A 69 4.76 -2.64 13.78
C LYS A 69 4.42 -4.00 14.39
N GLU A 70 4.87 -4.25 15.62
CA GLU A 70 4.55 -5.48 16.35
C GLU A 70 3.05 -5.57 16.66
N LYS A 71 2.42 -4.48 17.10
CA LYS A 71 0.96 -4.41 17.32
C LYS A 71 0.17 -4.65 16.02
N LEU A 72 0.60 -4.06 14.91
CA LEU A 72 0.00 -4.30 13.59
C LEU A 72 0.10 -5.77 13.17
N LYS A 73 1.23 -6.42 13.45
CA LYS A 73 1.47 -7.84 13.16
C LYS A 73 0.58 -8.73 14.03
N ALA A 74 0.56 -8.50 15.34
CA ALA A 74 -0.27 -9.27 16.27
C ALA A 74 -1.77 -9.16 15.92
N GLN A 75 -2.23 -7.96 15.56
CA GLN A 75 -3.61 -7.76 15.14
C GLN A 75 -3.91 -8.43 13.79
N TYR A 76 -2.97 -8.44 12.84
CA TYR A 76 -3.12 -9.19 11.59
C TYR A 76 -3.25 -10.69 11.84
N GLU A 77 -2.37 -11.26 12.66
CA GLU A 77 -2.40 -12.68 13.03
C GLU A 77 -3.74 -13.03 13.67
N LYS A 78 -4.20 -12.23 14.64
CA LYS A 78 -5.51 -12.40 15.26
C LYS A 78 -6.67 -12.28 14.26
N ALA A 79 -6.66 -11.27 13.39
CA ALA A 79 -7.73 -11.07 12.40
C ALA A 79 -7.81 -12.20 11.37
N THR A 80 -6.71 -12.92 11.15
CA THR A 80 -6.58 -13.95 10.11
C THR A 80 -6.53 -15.37 10.68
N GLU A 81 -6.50 -15.55 12.00
CA GLU A 81 -6.27 -16.84 12.68
C GLU A 81 -7.31 -17.92 12.30
N ASN A 82 -8.56 -17.48 12.06
CA ASN A 82 -9.68 -18.36 11.73
C ASN A 82 -9.98 -18.40 10.20
N MET A 83 -9.20 -17.70 9.38
CA MET A 83 -9.37 -17.73 7.93
C MET A 83 -8.88 -19.05 7.35
N LYS A 84 -9.53 -19.55 6.30
CA LYS A 84 -8.98 -20.69 5.56
C LYS A 84 -7.67 -20.28 4.90
N VAL A 85 -6.67 -21.16 4.94
CA VAL A 85 -5.35 -20.94 4.34
C VAL A 85 -5.45 -20.48 2.87
N LYS A 86 -6.41 -21.03 2.10
CA LYS A 86 -6.63 -20.63 0.71
C LYS A 86 -7.16 -19.20 0.57
N GLU A 87 -8.06 -18.78 1.46
CA GLU A 87 -8.64 -17.43 1.47
C GLU A 87 -7.59 -16.40 1.89
N LEU A 88 -6.82 -16.71 2.94
CA LEU A 88 -5.72 -15.85 3.40
C LEU A 88 -4.67 -15.66 2.29
N ARG A 89 -4.26 -16.75 1.62
CA ARG A 89 -3.31 -16.67 0.49
C ARG A 89 -3.86 -15.84 -0.66
N ALA A 90 -5.14 -15.97 -0.98
CA ALA A 90 -5.78 -15.18 -2.03
C ALA A 90 -5.77 -13.69 -1.66
N TYR A 91 -6.15 -13.35 -0.42
CA TYR A 91 -6.08 -11.99 0.10
C TYR A 91 -4.67 -11.40 0.01
N GLU A 92 -3.65 -12.12 0.51
CA GLU A 92 -2.25 -11.67 0.48
C GLU A 92 -1.72 -11.46 -0.94
N GLN A 93 -2.09 -12.35 -1.86
CA GLN A 93 -1.72 -12.22 -3.26
C GLN A 93 -2.37 -10.99 -3.89
N SER A 94 -3.68 -10.80 -3.71
CA SER A 94 -4.38 -9.65 -4.28
C SER A 94 -3.89 -8.32 -3.66
N ALA A 95 -3.61 -8.29 -2.36
CA ALA A 95 -3.02 -7.12 -1.70
C ALA A 95 -1.61 -6.80 -2.25
N ARG A 96 -0.81 -7.83 -2.54
CA ARG A 96 0.51 -7.66 -3.18
C ARG A 96 0.40 -7.13 -4.60
N GLU A 97 -0.56 -7.62 -5.38
CA GLU A 97 -0.82 -7.14 -6.74
C GLU A 97 -1.33 -5.69 -6.74
N ALA A 98 -2.20 -5.32 -5.79
CA ALA A 98 -2.65 -3.94 -5.60
C ALA A 98 -1.48 -3.00 -5.27
N MET A 99 -0.58 -3.42 -4.37
CA MET A 99 0.65 -2.68 -4.07
C MET A 99 1.53 -2.51 -5.30
N LYS A 100 1.72 -3.57 -6.08
CA LYS A 100 2.53 -3.52 -7.31
C LYS A 100 1.94 -2.51 -8.31
N LYS A 101 0.63 -2.59 -8.57
CA LYS A 101 -0.07 -1.64 -9.46
C LYS A 101 0.12 -0.20 -8.99
N LYS A 102 -0.07 0.08 -7.69
CA LYS A 102 0.14 1.42 -7.12
C LYS A 102 1.58 1.91 -7.29
N ILE A 103 2.57 1.04 -7.08
CA ILE A 103 3.99 1.38 -7.26
C ILE A 103 4.32 1.67 -8.73
N ASP A 104 3.78 0.86 -9.65
CA ASP A 104 4.02 1.00 -11.08
C ASP A 104 3.41 2.29 -11.64
N THR A 105 2.35 2.83 -11.02
CA THR A 105 1.75 4.13 -11.41
C THR A 105 2.40 5.34 -10.75
N MET A 106 3.26 5.16 -9.74
CA MET A 106 3.91 6.27 -9.04
C MET A 106 5.22 6.71 -9.72
N THR A 107 5.46 8.01 -9.74
CA THR A 107 6.76 8.58 -10.07
C THR A 107 7.80 8.27 -9.01
N VAL A 108 9.08 8.42 -9.34
CA VAL A 108 10.19 8.22 -8.38
C VAL A 108 10.07 9.14 -7.17
N LYS A 109 9.55 10.36 -7.36
CA LYS A 109 9.34 11.33 -6.29
C LYS A 109 8.25 10.86 -5.34
N GLU A 110 7.09 10.47 -5.87
CA GLU A 110 5.97 9.94 -5.08
C GLU A 110 6.35 8.65 -4.32
N LEU A 111 7.18 7.78 -4.91
CA LEU A 111 7.71 6.59 -4.23
C LEU A 111 8.60 6.93 -3.03
N LYS A 112 9.44 7.97 -3.14
CA LYS A 112 10.28 8.43 -2.03
C LYS A 112 9.43 9.04 -0.91
N GLU A 113 8.48 9.89 -1.27
CA GLU A 113 7.58 10.56 -0.32
C GLU A 113 6.72 9.54 0.43
N SER A 114 6.14 8.57 -0.27
CA SER A 114 5.37 7.48 0.34
C SER A 114 6.21 6.49 1.17
N GLY A 115 7.54 6.48 0.99
CA GLY A 115 8.42 5.47 1.60
C GLY A 115 8.30 4.07 1.00
N LEU A 116 7.77 3.99 -0.22
CA LEU A 116 7.67 2.76 -1.01
C LEU A 116 8.87 2.57 -1.95
N ASP A 117 9.86 3.45 -1.93
CA ASP A 117 11.11 3.37 -2.70
C ASP A 117 11.83 2.03 -2.55
N LYS A 118 11.81 1.44 -1.35
CA LYS A 118 12.39 0.12 -1.05
C LYS A 118 11.64 -1.05 -1.71
N PHE A 119 10.44 -0.83 -2.24
CA PHE A 119 9.64 -1.87 -2.89
C PHE A 119 9.89 -1.97 -4.39
N LYS A 120 10.40 -0.91 -5.05
CA LYS A 120 10.71 -0.91 -6.48
C LYS A 120 11.80 -1.93 -6.85
N ASN A 121 12.80 -2.10 -5.99
CA ASN A 121 13.91 -3.03 -6.23
C ASN A 121 13.64 -4.47 -5.76
N ARG A 122 12.58 -4.72 -4.99
CA ARG A 122 12.22 -6.07 -4.52
C ARG A 122 11.46 -6.91 -5.55
N ASN A 123 10.91 -6.28 -6.60
CA ASN A 123 10.19 -6.98 -7.67
C ASN A 123 11.09 -7.81 -8.61
N LYS A 124 12.42 -7.76 -8.50
CA LYS A 124 13.30 -8.60 -9.34
C LYS A 124 13.45 -10.04 -8.83
N LYS A 125 13.13 -10.36 -7.57
CA LYS A 125 13.19 -11.74 -7.03
C LYS A 125 12.20 -11.92 -5.87
N CYS A 126 10.92 -12.08 -6.17
CA CYS A 126 10.04 -12.84 -5.28
C CYS A 126 10.05 -14.30 -5.78
N PRO A 127 10.70 -15.25 -5.11
CA PRO A 127 10.80 -16.65 -5.57
C PRO A 127 9.49 -17.44 -5.43
N PHE A 128 8.36 -16.78 -5.16
CA PHE A 128 7.05 -17.41 -4.95
C PHE A 128 6.12 -17.35 -6.16
N SER A 129 6.56 -16.84 -7.30
CA SER A 129 5.92 -17.15 -8.58
C SER A 129 6.47 -18.48 -9.11
N LYS A 130 6.10 -19.59 -8.45
CA LYS A 130 5.92 -20.83 -9.20
C LYS A 130 4.57 -20.68 -9.86
N ASP A 131 4.59 -20.27 -11.13
CA ASP A 131 3.43 -20.40 -12.00
C ASP A 131 2.92 -21.85 -11.87
N PRO A 132 1.61 -22.10 -11.72
CA PRO A 132 1.09 -23.45 -11.88
C PRO A 132 1.50 -23.89 -13.28
N LYS A 133 2.37 -24.92 -13.35
CA LYS A 133 2.77 -25.52 -14.61
C LYS A 133 1.50 -25.83 -15.38
N LYS A 134 1.34 -25.17 -16.53
CA LYS A 134 0.32 -25.48 -17.50
C LYS A 134 0.59 -26.93 -17.93
N ASP A 135 -0.23 -27.86 -17.47
CA ASP A 135 -0.19 -29.25 -17.93
C ASP A 135 -0.44 -29.24 -19.44
N SER A 136 0.64 -29.28 -20.22
CA SER A 136 0.58 -29.46 -21.65
C SER A 136 0.08 -30.87 -21.91
N LYS A 137 -1.15 -30.93 -22.43
CA LYS A 137 -1.81 -32.06 -23.05
C LYS A 137 -0.81 -32.97 -23.77
N LYS A 138 -0.82 -34.25 -23.40
CA LYS A 138 -0.22 -35.33 -24.20
C LYS A 138 -1.11 -35.50 -25.43
N ASP A 139 -0.60 -35.11 -26.60
CA ASP A 139 -1.26 -35.46 -27.87
C ASP A 139 -1.17 -36.98 -28.11
N PRO A 140 -2.20 -37.60 -28.70
CA PRO A 140 -2.25 -39.04 -28.93
C PRO A 140 -1.33 -39.39 -30.11
N LYS A 141 -0.46 -40.38 -29.93
CA LYS A 141 0.29 -40.99 -31.03
C LYS A 141 -0.65 -41.84 -31.88
N THR A 142 -0.96 -41.37 -33.09
CA THR A 142 -1.55 -42.18 -34.16
C THR A 142 -0.52 -43.23 -34.62
N LYS A 143 -0.98 -44.47 -34.78
CA LYS A 143 -0.22 -45.61 -35.35
C LYS A 143 -0.03 -45.44 -36.85
#